data_AF-A0A256L9Q0-F1
#
_entry.id   AF-A0A256L9Q0-F1
#
_cell.length_a   1.000
_cell.length_b   1.000
_cell.length_c   1.000
_cell.angle_alpha   90.00
_cell.angle_beta   90.00
_cell.angle_gamma   90.00
#
_symmetry.space_group_name_H-M   'P 1'
#
loop_
_entity.id
_entity.type
_entity.pdbx_description
1 polymer ?
#
loop_
_entity_poly.entity_id
_entity_poly.type
_entity_poly.pdbx_seq_one_letter_code
_entity_poly.pdbx_strand_id
1 'polypeptide(L)' 'MDFKNVKDAMDFLFSTNDRYSITRVRDGDDEDWRPQTITDLKESNWEALAYIADLLGMSELYLDRKRSNKSE' A
#
# COMPACT_ATOMS: atom_id res chain seq x y z
N MET A 1 7.72 -2.65 0.36
CA MET A 1 7.63 -2.01 1.69
C MET A 1 7.67 -3.10 2.74
N ASP A 2 8.52 -2.98 3.77
CA ASP A 2 8.68 -4.04 4.79
C ASP A 2 8.24 -3.53 6.17
N PHE A 3 7.17 -4.11 6.70
CA PHE A 3 6.74 -3.87 8.08
C PHE A 3 7.29 -4.95 9.00
N LYS A 4 7.34 -4.71 10.31
CA LYS A 4 7.80 -5.75 11.27
C LYS A 4 6.65 -6.57 11.86
N ASN A 5 5.46 -5.98 11.91
CA ASN A 5 4.27 -6.59 12.50
C ASN A 5 3.01 -5.87 11.99
N VAL A 6 1.83 -6.38 12.35
CA VAL A 6 0.53 -5.81 11.94
C VAL A 6 0.35 -4.37 12.43
N LYS A 7 0.81 -4.03 13.64
CA LYS A 7 0.69 -2.67 14.18
C LYS A 7 1.45 -1.67 13.30
N ASP A 8 2.68 -2.00 12.89
CA ASP A 8 3.49 -1.12 12.03
C ASP A 8 2.80 -0.88 10.68
N ALA A 9 2.19 -1.91 10.09
CA ALA A 9 1.44 -1.79 8.84
C ALA A 9 0.16 -0.95 8.99
N MET A 10 -0.55 -1.10 10.12
CA MET A 10 -1.74 -0.29 10.43
C MET A 10 -1.40 1.17 10.69
N ASP A 11 -0.32 1.44 11.44
CA ASP A 11 0.17 2.79 11.69
C ASP A 11 0.54 3.50 10.37
N PHE A 12 1.17 2.77 9.45
CA PHE A 12 1.43 3.27 8.09
C PHE A 12 0.14 3.61 7.33
N LEU A 13 -0.88 2.74 7.37
CA LEU A 13 -2.17 3.02 6.72
C LEU A 13 -2.84 4.27 7.30
N PHE A 14 -2.82 4.45 8.63
CA PHE A 14 -3.36 5.67 9.24
C PHE A 14 -2.60 6.92 8.81
N SER A 15 -1.27 6.88 8.80
CA SER A 15 -0.45 8.01 8.38
C SER A 15 -0.65 8.37 6.91
N THR A 16 -0.70 7.36 6.04
CA THR A 16 -0.76 7.54 4.59
C THR A 16 -2.15 7.99 4.12
N ASN A 17 -3.21 7.70 4.89
CA ASN A 17 -4.58 8.14 4.59
C ASN A 17 -5.01 9.38 5.39
N ASP A 18 -4.12 9.99 6.17
CA ASP A 18 -4.43 11.25 6.84
C ASP A 18 -4.65 12.35 5.81
N ARG A 19 -5.86 12.90 5.79
CA ARG A 19 -6.30 14.00 4.92
C ARG A 19 -5.49 15.29 5.09
N TYR A 20 -4.72 15.40 6.17
CA TYR A 20 -3.85 16.54 6.45
C TYR A 20 -2.38 16.30 6.08
N SER A 21 -2.03 15.07 5.69
CA SER A 21 -0.67 14.76 5.25
C SER A 21 -0.46 15.18 3.80
N ILE A 22 0.67 15.85 3.53
CA ILE A 22 1.14 16.11 2.16
C ILE A 22 2.30 15.16 1.91
N THR A 23 1.98 14.04 1.28
CA THR A 23 2.92 12.98 0.93
C THR A 23 3.52 13.25 -0.45
N ARG A 24 4.84 13.09 -0.56
CA ARG A 24 5.57 13.05 -1.83
C ARG A 24 6.08 11.65 -2.04
N VAL A 25 6.14 11.24 -3.30
CA VAL A 25 6.70 9.95 -3.70
C VAL A 25 7.94 10.20 -4.56
N ARG A 26 8.90 9.28 -4.47
CA ARG A 26 10.11 9.31 -5.28
C ARG A 26 9.78 8.76 -6.66
N ASP A 27 10.16 9.49 -7.70
CA ASP A 27 9.88 9.14 -9.09
C ASP A 27 11.15 8.59 -9.76
N GLY A 28 11.32 7.26 -9.75
CA GLY A 28 12.48 6.60 -10.35
C GLY A 28 13.77 6.64 -9.51
N ASP A 29 14.88 6.31 -10.17
CA ASP A 29 16.22 6.24 -9.56
C ASP A 29 16.82 7.63 -9.32
N ASP A 30 16.53 8.58 -10.22
CA ASP A 30 16.87 9.99 -10.07
C ASP A 30 15.99 10.58 -8.95
N GLU A 31 16.59 11.23 -7.97
CA GLU A 31 16.00 11.65 -6.68
C GLU A 31 14.88 12.70 -6.75
N ASP A 32 14.14 12.78 -7.86
CA ASP A 32 13.05 13.73 -8.03
C ASP A 32 11.81 13.28 -7.27
N TRP A 33 11.39 14.13 -6.34
CA TRP A 33 10.18 13.94 -5.55
C TRP A 33 9.00 14.61 -6.25
N ARG A 34 7.94 13.85 -6.53
CA ARG A 34 6.68 14.40 -7.05
C ARG A 34 5.56 14.35 -6.01
N PRO A 35 4.50 15.17 -6.16
CA PRO A 35 3.29 15.00 -5.36
C PRO A 35 2.76 13.57 -5.50
N GLN A 36 2.32 12.99 -4.38
CA GLN A 36 1.63 11.70 -4.42
C GLN A 36 0.31 11.84 -5.19
N THR A 37 0.09 10.92 -6.13
CA THR A 37 -1.18 10.80 -6.85
C THR A 37 -2.11 9.84 -6.11
N ILE A 38 -3.40 9.87 -6.46
CA ILE A 38 -4.38 8.91 -5.94
C ILE A 38 -3.99 7.46 -6.30
N THR A 39 -3.34 7.25 -7.45
CA THR A 39 -2.87 5.92 -7.86
C THR A 39 -1.78 5.42 -6.92
N ASP A 40 -0.77 6.24 -6.63
CA ASP A 40 0.32 5.85 -5.70
C ASP A 40 -0.23 5.56 -4.29
N LEU A 41 -1.23 6.35 -3.86
CA LEU A 41 -1.90 6.14 -2.58
C LEU A 41 -2.63 4.79 -2.55
N LYS A 42 -3.36 4.45 -3.64
CA LYS A 42 -4.05 3.15 -3.76
C LYS A 42 -3.07 1.99 -3.77
N GLU A 43 -1.94 2.11 -4.47
CA GLU A 43 -0.90 1.09 -4.51
C GLU A 43 -0.26 0.88 -3.14
N SER A 44 0.12 1.97 -2.46
CA SER A 44 0.70 1.92 -1.11
C SER A 44 -0.27 1.28 -0.10
N ASN A 45 -1.55 1.66 -0.16
CA ASN A 45 -2.59 1.06 0.68
C ASN A 45 -2.77 -0.43 0.37
N TRP A 46 -2.76 -0.81 -0.91
CA TRP A 46 -2.90 -2.20 -1.32
C TRP A 46 -1.76 -3.08 -0.82
N GLU A 47 -0.52 -2.61 -0.93
CA GLU A 47 0.67 -3.33 -0.42
C GLU A 47 0.58 -3.54 1.09
N ALA A 48 0.22 -2.50 1.84
CA ALA A 48 0.07 -2.60 3.30
C ALA A 48 -1.06 -3.57 3.70
N LEU A 49 -2.19 -3.54 3.00
CA LEU A 49 -3.29 -4.49 3.23
C LEU A 49 -2.90 -5.93 2.89
N ALA A 50 -2.19 -6.15 1.78
CA ALA A 50 -1.69 -7.47 1.40
C ALA A 50 -0.71 -8.02 2.46
N TYR A 51 0.19 -7.18 2.96
CA TYR A 51 1.12 -7.54 4.03
C TYR A 51 0.40 -7.91 5.32
N ILE A 52 -0.62 -7.15 5.73
CA ILE A 52 -1.46 -7.47 6.90
C ILE A 52 -2.17 -8.81 6.69
N ALA A 53 -2.72 -9.03 5.50
CA ALA A 53 -3.39 -10.28 5.15
C ALA A 53 -2.42 -11.47 5.26
N ASP A 54 -1.18 -11.35 4.75
CA ASP A 54 -0.16 -12.39 4.86
C ASP A 54 0.21 -12.70 6.31
N LEU A 55 0.41 -11.68 7.15
CA LEU A 55 0.70 -11.87 8.58
C LEU A 55 -0.41 -12.56 9.35
N LEU A 56 -1.66 -12.38 8.91
CA LEU A 56 -2.84 -12.98 9.53
C LEU A 56 -3.25 -14.30 8.88
N GLY A 57 -2.54 -14.77 7.85
CA GLY A 57 -2.86 -15.98 7.11
C GLY A 57 -4.14 -15.87 6.26
N MET A 58 -4.48 -14.66 5.82
CA MET A 58 -5.67 -14.32 5.01
C MET A 58 -5.30 -13.87 3.58
N SER A 59 -4.21 -14.40 3.01
CA SER A 59 -3.69 -13.99 1.70
C SER A 59 -4.71 -14.12 0.56
N GLU A 60 -5.73 -14.98 0.70
CA GLU A 60 -6.81 -15.14 -0.26
C GLU A 60 -7.54 -13.81 -0.56
N LEU A 61 -7.63 -12.89 0.42
CA LEU A 61 -8.35 -11.62 0.30
C LEU A 61 -7.91 -10.77 -0.89
N TYR A 62 -6.62 -10.80 -1.23
CA TYR A 62 -6.07 -10.03 -2.35
C TYR A 62 -5.68 -10.92 -3.54
N LEU A 63 -5.37 -12.20 -3.30
CA LEU A 63 -5.05 -13.16 -4.37
C LEU A 63 -6.27 -13.46 -5.24
N ASP A 64 -7.45 -13.63 -4.64
CA ASP A 64 -8.68 -13.90 -5.39
C ASP A 64 -9.11 -12.68 -6.21
N ARG A 65 -8.92 -11.48 -5.67
CA ARG A 65 -9.15 -10.22 -6.40
C ARG A 65 -8.18 -10.05 -7.57
N LYS A 66 -6.91 -10.42 -7.38
CA LYS A 66 -5.88 -10.36 -8.46
C LYS A 66 -6.14 -11.41 -9.55
N ARG A 67 -6.73 -12.56 -9.22
CA ARG A 67 -7.18 -13.57 -10.20
C ARG A 67 -8.40 -13.08 -10.97
N SER A 68 -9.40 -12.51 -10.30
CA SER A 68 -10.60 -11.98 -10.93
C SER A 68 -10.30 -10.88 -11.95
N ASN A 69 -9.38 -9.96 -11.64
CA ASN A 69 -8.99 -8.88 -12.56
C ASN A 69 -8.12 -9.32 -13.74
N LYS A 70 -7.67 -10.58 -13.80
CA LYS A 70 -6.91 -11.15 -14.94
C LYS A 70 -7.79 -11.97 -15.90
N SER A 71 -9.07 -12.16 -15.57
CA SER A 71 -10.02 -12.95 -16.35
C SER A 71 -10.94 -12.10 -17.24
N GLU A 72 -10.76 -10.78 -17.26
CA GLU A 72 -11.35 -9.82 -18.20
C GLU A 72 -10.28 -9.33 -19.18
#